data_AF-A0A924KDD6-F1
#
_entry.id   AF-A0A924KDD6-F1
#
_cell.length_a   1.000
_cell.length_b   1.000
_cell.length_c   1.000
_cell.angle_alpha   90.00
_cell.angle_beta   90.00
_cell.angle_gamma   90.00
#
_symmetry.space_group_name_H-M   'P 1'
#
loop_
_entity.id
_entity.type
_entity.pdbx_description
1 polymer ?
#
loop_
_entity_poly.entity_id
_entity_poly.type
_entity_poly.pdbx_seq_one_letter_code
_entity_poly.pdbx_strand_id
1 'polypeptide(L)'
;MIAFEDALLRSIDQTQLGKFAAVHTPEEITARRAGRPVGSVKAAPKVSTTIRLSAEVSAAFRATGNGWQTRIDAALKDWLRTHSPI
;
A
#
# COMPACT_ATOMS: atom_id res chain seq x y z
N MET A 1 18.46 12.56 -34.05
CA MET A 1 19.63 12.80 -33.18
C MET A 1 19.65 14.23 -32.63
N ILE A 2 19.19 15.24 -33.37
CA ILE A 2 19.20 16.68 -33.00
C ILE A 2 18.32 17.03 -31.78
N ALA A 3 17.11 16.44 -31.66
CA ALA A 3 16.17 16.82 -30.60
C ALA A 3 16.65 16.53 -29.15
N PHE A 4 17.55 15.55 -28.97
CA PHE A 4 18.10 15.22 -27.67
C PHE A 4 19.16 16.24 -27.23
N GLU A 5 20.01 16.66 -28.17
CA GLU A 5 21.04 17.67 -27.95
C GLU A 5 20.41 19.02 -27.57
N ASP A 6 19.36 19.44 -28.28
CA ASP A 6 18.59 20.65 -27.95
C ASP A 6 17.94 20.56 -26.56
N ALA A 7 17.50 19.36 -26.15
CA ALA A 7 16.92 19.16 -24.82
C ALA A 7 17.97 19.22 -23.71
N LEU A 8 19.17 18.70 -23.95
CA LEU A 8 20.29 18.75 -23.00
C LEU A 8 20.78 20.19 -22.79
N LEU A 9 21.00 20.94 -23.88
CA LEU A 9 21.44 22.34 -23.78
C LEU A 9 20.42 23.19 -23.00
N ARG A 10 19.13 23.02 -23.29
CA ARG A 10 18.05 23.69 -22.56
C ARG A 10 18.03 23.33 -21.06
N SER A 11 18.33 22.08 -20.71
CA SER A 11 18.41 21.64 -19.31
C SER A 11 19.56 22.32 -18.54
N ILE A 12 20.71 22.47 -19.20
CA ILE A 12 21.89 23.14 -18.61
C ILE A 12 21.59 24.62 -18.37
N ASP A 13 21.00 25.32 -19.35
CA ASP A 13 20.62 26.74 -19.21
C ASP A 13 19.58 26.93 -18.10
N GLN A 14 18.59 26.05 -18.01
CA GLN A 14 17.60 26.05 -16.92
C GLN A 14 18.26 25.85 -15.56
N THR A 15 19.25 24.97 -15.47
CA THR A 15 20.03 24.71 -14.25
C THR A 15 20.85 25.94 -13.84
N GLN A 16 21.52 26.60 -14.78
CA GLN A 16 22.26 27.85 -14.51
C GLN A 16 21.34 28.99 -14.05
N LEU A 17 20.09 29.00 -14.54
CA LEU A 17 19.05 29.96 -14.13
C LEU A 17 18.33 29.56 -12.83
N GLY A 18 18.75 28.48 -12.16
CA GLY A 18 18.12 27.99 -10.92
C GLY A 18 16.70 27.45 -11.12
N LYS A 19 16.28 27.19 -12.36
CA LYS A 19 14.98 26.62 -12.72
C LYS A 19 15.09 25.10 -12.68
N PHE A 20 14.94 24.54 -11.49
CA PHE A 20 14.87 23.09 -11.33
C PHE A 20 13.48 22.57 -11.73
N ALA A 21 13.38 21.30 -12.11
CA ALA A 21 12.12 20.58 -12.09
C ALA A 21 11.49 20.68 -10.69
N ALA A 22 10.19 20.41 -10.53
CA ALA A 22 9.51 20.53 -9.24
C ALA A 22 10.31 19.84 -8.11
N VAL A 23 11.04 20.64 -7.33
CA VAL A 23 11.83 20.21 -6.18
C VAL A 23 11.00 20.46 -4.95
N HIS A 24 10.96 19.49 -4.05
CA HIS A 24 10.29 19.65 -2.78
C HIS A 24 11.26 20.23 -1.76
N THR A 25 10.92 21.35 -1.14
CA THR A 25 11.76 21.92 -0.09
C THR A 25 11.62 21.10 1.20
N PRO A 26 12.61 21.11 2.10
CA PRO A 26 12.50 20.48 3.42
C PRO A 26 11.25 20.94 4.21
N GLU A 27 10.86 22.21 4.05
CA GLU A 27 9.65 22.79 4.64
C GLU A 27 8.38 22.19 4.02
N GLU A 28 8.34 22.02 2.69
CA GLU A 28 7.22 21.39 1.98
C GLU A 28 7.07 19.91 2.34
N ILE A 29 8.18 19.20 2.53
CA ILE A 29 8.18 17.80 2.96
C ILE A 29 7.66 17.71 4.41
N THR A 30 8.10 18.61 5.30
CA THR A 30 7.63 18.67 6.68
C THR A 30 6.14 19.04 6.76
N ALA A 31 5.68 19.97 5.90
CA ALA A 31 4.27 20.37 5.81
C ALA A 31 3.37 19.21 5.34
N ARG A 32 3.89 18.33 4.47
CA ARG A 32 3.29 17.04 4.14
C ARG A 32 3.53 16.05 5.27
N ARG A 33 2.94 16.29 6.45
CA ARG A 33 3.02 15.43 7.65
C ARG A 33 3.14 13.96 7.26
N ALA A 34 4.26 13.33 7.64
CA ALA A 34 4.53 11.94 7.33
C ALA A 34 3.45 11.04 7.96
N GLY A 35 2.56 10.49 7.13
CA GLY A 35 1.56 9.53 7.59
C GLY A 35 0.32 9.46 6.72
N ARG A 36 -0.42 8.37 6.91
CA ARG A 36 -1.79 8.23 6.41
C ARG A 36 -2.63 9.38 7.00
N PRO A 37 -3.53 10.02 6.23
CA PRO A 37 -4.38 11.09 6.76
C PRO A 37 -5.06 10.66 8.07
N VAL A 38 -5.03 11.53 9.08
CA VAL A 38 -5.72 11.33 10.36
C VAL A 38 -7.21 11.09 10.04
N GLY A 39 -7.75 9.95 10.48
CA GLY A 39 -9.11 9.49 10.14
C GLY A 39 -9.19 8.31 9.16
N SER A 40 -8.06 7.88 8.59
CA SER A 40 -7.95 6.68 7.74
C SER A 40 -7.86 5.34 8.51
N VAL A 41 -8.04 5.40 9.82
CA VAL A 41 -8.12 4.21 10.69
C VAL A 41 -9.58 3.75 10.70
N LYS A 42 -9.84 2.57 10.15
CA LYS A 42 -11.19 1.98 10.17
C LYS A 42 -11.68 1.85 11.62
N ALA A 43 -12.95 2.16 11.88
CA ALA A 43 -13.56 2.05 13.21
C ALA A 43 -13.40 0.66 13.86
N ALA A 44 -13.34 -0.39 13.04
CA ALA A 44 -12.99 -1.75 13.46
C ALA A 44 -11.82 -2.27 12.60
N PRO A 45 -10.56 -2.09 13.04
CA PRO A 45 -9.41 -2.61 12.31
C PRO A 45 -9.34 -4.14 12.44
N LYS A 46 -8.85 -4.80 11.38
CA LYS A 46 -8.51 -6.22 11.46
C LYS A 46 -7.35 -6.40 12.43
N VAL A 47 -7.47 -7.31 13.39
CA VAL A 47 -6.38 -7.65 14.30
C VAL A 47 -5.46 -8.64 13.59
N SER A 48 -4.18 -8.31 13.49
CA SER A 48 -3.17 -9.23 12.97
C SER A 48 -2.86 -10.27 14.05
N THR A 49 -3.33 -11.50 13.86
CA THR A 49 -3.09 -12.61 14.79
C THR A 49 -2.46 -13.77 14.05
N THR A 50 -1.44 -14.38 14.66
CA THR A 50 -0.84 -15.62 14.18
C THR A 50 -1.64 -16.80 14.72
N ILE A 51 -2.39 -17.48 13.84
CA ILE A 51 -3.13 -18.71 14.17
C ILE A 51 -2.53 -19.90 13.42
N ARG A 52 -2.58 -21.09 14.04
CA ARG A 52 -2.20 -22.35 13.38
C ARG A 52 -3.45 -22.98 12.77
N LEU A 53 -3.34 -23.38 11.51
CA LEU A 53 -4.39 -24.07 10.76
C LEU A 53 -3.88 -25.43 10.34
N SER A 54 -4.78 -26.40 10.13
CA SER A 54 -4.40 -27.68 9.53
C SER A 54 -3.82 -27.48 8.12
N ALA A 55 -2.92 -28.38 7.73
CA ALA A 55 -2.20 -28.28 6.46
C ALA A 55 -3.16 -28.28 5.25
N GLU A 56 -4.19 -29.12 5.30
CA GLU A 56 -5.24 -29.22 4.28
C GLU A 56 -6.02 -27.91 4.09
N VAL A 57 -6.40 -27.25 5.20
CA VAL A 57 -7.15 -25.99 5.17
C VAL A 57 -6.26 -24.88 4.60
N SER A 58 -5.02 -24.77 5.07
CA SER A 58 -4.07 -23.78 4.56
C SER A 58 -3.80 -23.97 3.06
N ALA A 59 -3.61 -25.22 2.62
CA ALA A 59 -3.38 -25.55 1.22
C ALA A 59 -4.60 -25.22 0.35
N ALA A 60 -5.80 -25.63 0.76
CA ALA A 60 -7.04 -25.36 0.03
C ALA A 60 -7.28 -23.86 -0.18
N PHE A 61 -7.14 -23.05 0.88
CA PHE A 61 -7.31 -21.61 0.74
C PHE A 61 -6.18 -20.97 -0.07
N ARG A 62 -4.91 -21.34 0.13
CA ARG A 62 -3.79 -20.78 -0.65
C ARG A 62 -3.90 -21.08 -2.15
N ALA A 63 -4.41 -22.26 -2.52
CA ALA A 63 -4.64 -22.64 -3.91
C ALA A 63 -5.62 -21.70 -4.64
N THR A 64 -6.49 -20.98 -3.90
CA THR A 64 -7.40 -19.98 -4.50
C THR A 64 -6.69 -18.71 -4.98
N GLY A 65 -5.39 -18.56 -4.72
CA GLY A 65 -4.58 -17.43 -5.17
C GLY A 65 -4.75 -16.18 -4.32
N ASN A 66 -4.56 -15.00 -4.95
CA ASN A 66 -4.57 -13.73 -4.23
C ASN A 66 -5.90 -13.51 -3.48
N GLY A 67 -5.81 -12.97 -2.25
CA GLY A 67 -6.97 -12.74 -1.39
C GLY A 67 -7.43 -13.96 -0.59
N TRP A 68 -6.69 -15.07 -0.57
CA TRP A 68 -7.06 -16.26 0.22
C TRP A 68 -7.26 -15.97 1.72
N GLN A 69 -6.49 -15.04 2.30
CA GLN A 69 -6.66 -14.58 3.69
C GLN A 69 -8.01 -13.88 3.91
N THR A 70 -8.55 -13.19 2.91
CA THR A 70 -9.88 -12.58 2.99
C THR A 70 -10.97 -13.63 2.84
N ARG A 71 -10.75 -14.66 2.01
CA ARG A 71 -11.68 -15.78 1.87
C ARG A 71 -11.80 -16.63 3.13
N ILE A 72 -10.69 -16.93 3.80
CA ILE A 72 -10.74 -17.65 5.07
C ILE A 72 -11.38 -16.82 6.19
N ASP A 73 -11.13 -15.51 6.25
CA ASP A 73 -11.83 -14.59 7.17
C ASP A 73 -13.35 -14.60 6.93
N ALA A 74 -13.79 -14.59 5.67
CA ALA A 74 -15.21 -14.68 5.32
C ALA A 74 -15.82 -16.03 5.71
N ALA A 75 -15.11 -17.14 5.48
CA ALA A 75 -15.56 -18.48 5.86
C ALA A 75 -15.72 -18.62 7.38
N LEU A 76 -14.75 -18.09 8.16
CA LEU A 76 -14.83 -18.09 9.62
C LEU A 76 -16.01 -17.24 10.12
N LYS A 77 -16.26 -16.08 9.49
CA LYS A 77 -17.44 -15.25 9.80
C LYS A 77 -18.74 -15.97 9.52
N ASP A 78 -18.83 -16.69 8.40
CA ASP A 78 -20.03 -17.43 8.04
C ASP A 78 -20.27 -18.61 8.99
N TRP A 79 -19.20 -19.33 9.37
CA TRP A 79 -19.27 -20.38 10.37
C TRP A 79 -19.81 -19.87 11.72
N LEU A 80 -19.37 -18.69 12.17
CA LEU A 80 -19.84 -18.05 13.40
C LEU A 80 -21.34 -17.65 13.38
N ARG A 81 -21.99 -17.59 12.21
CA ARG A 81 -23.43 -17.32 12.12
C ARG A 81 -24.27 -18.52 12.54
N THR A 82 -23.72 -19.72 12.38
CA THR A 82 -24.42 -20.99 12.59
C THR A 82 -23.85 -21.77 13.78
N HIS A 83 -22.66 -21.42 14.24
CA HIS A 83 -21.96 -22.12 15.32
C HIS A 83 -21.47 -21.12 16.37
N SER A 84 -21.60 -21.50 17.63
CA SER A 84 -20.98 -20.79 18.74
C SER A 84 -19.68 -21.50 19.12
N PRO A 85 -18.53 -20.81 19.14
CA PRO A 85 -17.33 -21.34 19.78
C PRO A 85 -17.60 -21.45 21.29
N ILE A 86 -17.47 -22.66 21.82
CA ILE A 86 -17.72 -23.00 23.24
C ILE A 86 -16.47 -22.69 24.06
#